data_AF-A0A3B0U8I2-F1
#
_entry.id   AF-A0A3B0U8I2-F1
#
_cell.length_a   1.000
_cell.length_b   1.000
_cell.length_c   1.000
_cell.angle_alpha   90.00
_cell.angle_beta   90.00
_cell.angle_gamma   90.00
#
_symmetry.space_group_name_H-M   'P 1'
#
loop_
_entity.id
_entity.type
_entity.pdbx_description
1 polymer ?
#
loop_
_entity_poly.entity_id
_entity_poly.type
_entity_poly.pdbx_seq_one_letter_code
_entity_poly.pdbx_strand_id
1 'polypeptide(L)'
;MPIAGYEIITFTFFLSTFYFLLLLRNSINMERVVVGLSGGVDSSVAAYILKRQGYDLIALFMVNWHERVGAVTSRCTWEDDALIAEMVAKKLDIPFHIVD
;
A
#
# COMPACT_ATOMS: atom_id res chain seq x y z
N MET A 1 -27.55 28.48 -41.47
CA MET A 1 -27.15 27.11 -41.11
C MET A 1 -25.65 27.07 -40.81
N PRO A 2 -25.24 27.17 -39.54
CA PRO A 2 -23.91 26.66 -39.17
C PRO A 2 -23.98 25.94 -37.82
N ILE A 3 -23.92 24.61 -37.77
CA ILE A 3 -23.95 23.89 -36.48
C ILE A 3 -22.90 22.79 -36.28
N ALA A 4 -22.45 22.10 -37.33
CA ALA A 4 -21.58 20.93 -37.14
C ALA A 4 -20.16 21.25 -36.63
N GLY A 5 -19.60 22.42 -36.97
CA GLY A 5 -18.19 22.74 -36.70
C GLY A 5 -17.87 23.01 -35.22
N TYR A 6 -18.78 23.65 -34.49
CA TYR A 6 -18.54 23.97 -33.08
C TYR A 6 -18.68 22.75 -32.16
N GLU A 7 -19.53 21.78 -32.53
CA GLU A 7 -19.68 20.53 -31.78
C GLU A 7 -18.40 19.69 -31.84
N ILE A 8 -17.74 19.63 -33.00
CA ILE A 8 -16.47 18.91 -33.17
C ILE A 8 -15.35 19.57 -32.35
N ILE A 9 -15.26 20.90 -32.38
CA ILE A 9 -14.24 21.65 -31.62
C ILE A 9 -14.45 21.47 -30.12
N THR A 10 -15.69 21.59 -29.63
CA THR A 10 -16.00 21.39 -28.20
C THR A 10 -15.73 19.95 -27.76
N PHE A 11 -16.05 18.95 -28.58
CA PHE A 11 -15.76 17.55 -28.28
C PHE A 11 -14.26 17.26 -28.21
N THR A 12 -13.47 17.82 -29.14
CA THR A 12 -12.02 17.66 -29.15
C THR A 12 -11.36 18.35 -27.95
N PHE A 13 -11.84 19.54 -27.59
CA PHE A 13 -11.37 20.26 -26.41
C PHE A 13 -11.71 19.53 -25.10
N PHE A 14 -12.90 18.93 -25.03
CA PHE A 14 -13.32 18.10 -23.89
C PHE A 14 -12.45 16.86 -23.74
N LEU A 15 -12.18 16.12 -24.82
CA LEU A 15 -11.29 14.96 -24.83
C LEU A 15 -9.86 15.32 -24.44
N SER A 16 -9.33 16.42 -24.98
CA SER A 16 -7.99 16.92 -24.63
C SER A 16 -7.89 17.28 -23.15
N THR A 17 -8.88 18.01 -22.63
CA THR A 17 -8.91 18.43 -21.22
C THR A 17 -9.08 17.22 -20.30
N PHE A 18 -9.94 16.27 -20.66
CA PHE A 18 -10.12 15.03 -19.91
C PHE A 18 -8.83 14.20 -19.87
N TYR A 19 -8.15 14.06 -21.01
CA TYR A 19 -6.87 13.34 -21.09
C TYR A 19 -5.77 14.03 -20.28
N PHE A 20 -5.70 15.36 -20.33
CA PHE A 20 -4.77 16.15 -19.51
C PHE A 20 -5.05 15.99 -18.00
N LEU A 21 -6.32 15.97 -17.59
CA LEU A 21 -6.72 15.69 -16.21
C LEU A 21 -6.33 14.27 -15.77
N LEU A 22 -6.46 13.30 -16.68
CA LEU A 22 -6.08 11.90 -16.47
C LEU A 22 -4.55 11.73 -16.33
N LEU A 23 -3.77 12.54 -17.04
CA LEU A 23 -2.32 12.63 -16.88
C LEU A 23 -1.95 13.26 -15.53
N LEU A 24 -2.62 14.33 -15.12
CA LEU A 24 -2.37 14.98 -13.82
C LEU A 24 -2.73 14.09 -12.62
N ARG A 25 -3.72 13.19 -12.76
CA ARG A 25 -4.08 12.20 -11.73
C ARG A 25 -2.91 11.27 -11.37
N ASN A 26 -1.98 11.00 -12.28
CA ASN A 26 -0.81 10.16 -11.99
C ASN A 26 0.37 10.95 -11.40
N SER A 27 0.30 12.29 -11.33
CA SER A 27 1.42 13.15 -10.94
C SER A 27 1.37 13.64 -9.48
N ILE A 28 0.42 13.17 -8.67
CA ILE A 28 0.47 13.37 -7.22
C ILE A 28 1.56 12.44 -6.68
N ASN A 29 2.65 13.01 -6.14
CA ASN A 29 3.66 12.24 -5.42
C ASN A 29 2.96 11.52 -4.27
N MET A 30 2.63 10.25 -4.48
CA MET A 30 2.10 9.41 -3.42
C MET A 30 3.22 9.24 -2.40
N GLU A 31 3.03 9.81 -1.21
CA GLU A 31 4.03 9.74 -0.16
C GLU A 31 4.37 8.27 0.12
N ARG A 32 5.66 7.99 0.29
CA ARG A 32 6.12 6.65 0.64
C ARG A 32 5.90 6.42 2.13
N VAL A 33 5.21 5.35 2.47
CA VAL A 33 4.86 5.00 3.85
C VAL A 33 5.45 3.64 4.21
N VAL A 34 6.18 3.60 5.32
CA VAL A 34 6.61 2.34 5.94
C VAL A 34 5.61 1.97 7.01
N VAL A 35 5.03 0.77 6.93
CA VAL A 35 4.06 0.25 7.90
C VAL A 35 4.65 -0.91 8.67
N GLY A 36 4.58 -0.84 10.00
CA GLY A 36 4.93 -1.96 10.87
C GLY A 36 3.84 -3.03 10.82
N LEU A 37 4.15 -4.21 10.30
CA LEU A 37 3.30 -5.40 10.42
C LEU A 37 3.80 -6.25 11.59
N SER A 38 2.90 -6.60 12.49
CA SER A 38 3.21 -7.38 13.70
C SER A 38 2.65 -8.81 13.67
N GLY A 39 2.00 -9.21 12.57
CA GLY A 39 1.17 -10.43 12.50
C GLY A 39 -0.26 -10.24 13.03
N GLY A 40 -0.56 -9.09 13.64
CA GLY A 40 -1.89 -8.76 14.16
C GLY A 40 -2.87 -8.20 13.12
N VAL A 41 -4.15 -8.15 13.49
CA VAL A 41 -5.23 -7.63 12.64
C VAL A 41 -5.15 -6.12 12.46
N ASP A 42 -4.80 -5.37 13.51
CA ASP A 42 -4.80 -3.90 13.47
C ASP A 42 -3.80 -3.34 12.44
N SER A 43 -2.56 -3.84 12.48
CA SER A 43 -1.51 -3.46 11.53
C SER A 43 -1.85 -3.91 10.10
N SER A 44 -2.49 -5.07 9.94
CA SER A 44 -2.96 -5.56 8.65
C SER A 44 -4.04 -4.68 8.03
N VAL A 45 -5.03 -4.26 8.83
CA VAL A 45 -6.11 -3.38 8.37
C VAL A 45 -5.57 -1.97 8.07
N ALA A 46 -4.64 -1.46 8.89
CA ALA A 46 -3.98 -0.19 8.61
C ALA A 46 -3.23 -0.22 7.26
N ALA A 47 -2.44 -1.26 7.00
CA ALA A 47 -1.75 -1.44 5.72
C ALA A 47 -2.73 -1.54 4.54
N TYR A 48 -3.85 -2.24 4.71
CA TYR A 48 -4.88 -2.35 3.69
C TYR A 48 -5.52 -0.99 3.36
N ILE A 49 -5.85 -0.18 4.37
CA ILE A 49 -6.44 1.15 4.18
C ILE A 49 -5.46 2.07 3.44
N LEU A 50 -4.19 2.09 3.86
CA LEU A 50 -3.16 2.90 3.20
C LEU A 50 -2.95 2.46 1.75
N LYS A 51 -2.92 1.15 1.47
CA LYS A 51 -2.81 0.63 0.09
C LYS A 51 -4.01 1.06 -0.75
N ARG A 52 -5.23 1.01 -0.20
CA ARG A 52 -6.45 1.47 -0.88
C ARG A 52 -6.48 2.98 -1.15
N GLN A 53 -5.83 3.77 -0.31
CA GLN A 53 -5.66 5.21 -0.53
C GLN A 53 -4.59 5.52 -1.59
N GLY A 54 -3.86 4.51 -2.06
CA GLY A 54 -2.90 4.61 -3.16
C GLY A 54 -1.48 4.96 -2.73
N TYR A 55 -1.16 4.91 -1.43
CA TYR A 55 0.20 5.17 -0.95
C TYR A 55 1.20 4.16 -1.50
N ASP A 56 2.45 4.59 -1.69
CA ASP A 56 3.57 3.71 -1.97
C ASP A 56 4.03 3.06 -0.66
N LEU A 57 3.55 1.84 -0.40
CA LEU A 57 3.77 1.15 0.87
C LEU A 57 4.93 0.17 0.83
N ILE A 58 5.65 0.16 1.95
CA ILE A 58 6.61 -0.88 2.31
C ILE A 58 6.23 -1.42 3.69
N ALA A 59 6.12 -2.74 3.84
CA ALA A 59 5.86 -3.41 5.10
C ALA A 59 7.17 -3.80 5.81
N LEU A 60 7.19 -3.67 7.13
CA LEU A 60 8.33 -4.00 7.96
C LEU A 60 7.88 -4.76 9.22
N PHE A 61 8.56 -5.86 9.55
CA PHE A 61 8.41 -6.59 10.81
C PHE A 61 9.65 -6.36 11.67
N MET A 62 9.47 -6.05 12.95
CA MET A 62 10.56 -5.78 13.90
C MET A 62 10.71 -6.94 14.88
N VAL A 63 11.90 -7.53 14.93
CA VAL A 63 12.28 -8.51 15.94
C VAL A 63 12.96 -7.76 17.08
N ASN A 64 12.21 -7.47 18.14
CA ASN A 64 12.74 -6.69 19.27
C ASN A 64 13.21 -7.56 20.45
N TRP A 65 12.85 -8.84 20.44
CA TRP A 65 13.10 -9.73 21.57
C TRP A 65 13.35 -11.16 21.10
N HIS A 66 14.51 -11.68 21.48
CA HIS A 66 14.84 -13.09 21.37
C HIS A 66 14.49 -13.78 22.69
N GLU A 67 13.69 -14.86 22.63
CA GLU A 67 13.38 -15.64 23.83
C GLU A 67 14.68 -16.11 24.49
N ARG A 68 14.85 -15.78 25.78
CA ARG A 68 16.04 -16.19 26.54
C ARG A 68 15.89 -17.65 26.95
N VAL A 69 16.95 -18.42 26.72
CA VAL A 69 17.09 -19.82 27.14
C VAL A 69 16.75 -19.94 28.65
N GLY A 70 15.64 -20.62 28.98
CA GLY A 70 15.23 -20.88 30.36
C GLY A 70 13.88 -20.31 30.80
N ALA A 71 13.23 -19.45 29.99
CA ALA A 71 11.79 -19.28 30.10
C ALA A 71 11.13 -20.53 29.51
N VAL A 72 10.17 -21.13 30.22
CA VAL A 72 9.35 -22.25 29.74
C VAL A 72 8.94 -21.92 28.31
N THR A 73 9.47 -22.65 27.33
CA THR A 73 9.31 -22.39 25.89
C THR A 73 7.85 -22.09 25.59
N SER A 74 7.51 -20.81 25.55
CA SER A 74 6.20 -20.35 25.12
C SER A 74 6.15 -20.69 23.65
N ARG A 75 5.08 -21.37 23.23
CA ARG A 75 4.86 -21.73 21.82
C ARG A 75 4.53 -20.51 20.95
N CYS A 76 5.08 -19.34 21.27
CA CYS A 76 4.82 -18.06 20.63
C CYS A 76 6.18 -17.46 20.22
N THR A 77 6.76 -18.09 19.21
CA THR A 77 7.99 -17.66 18.57
C THR A 77 7.65 -16.49 17.63
N TRP A 78 8.47 -15.44 17.60
CA TRP A 78 8.23 -14.26 16.75
C TRP A 78 8.15 -14.62 15.25
N GLU A 79 8.68 -15.78 14.90
CA GLU A 79 8.67 -16.41 13.59
C GLU A 79 7.23 -16.66 13.07
N ASP A 80 6.30 -17.05 13.94
CA ASP A 80 4.91 -17.27 13.55
C ASP A 80 4.21 -15.94 13.22
N ASP A 81 4.46 -14.92 14.04
CA ASP A 81 3.95 -13.57 13.82
C ASP A 81 4.55 -12.94 12.54
N ALA A 82 5.84 -13.19 12.29
CA ALA A 82 6.53 -12.76 11.08
C ALA A 82 5.96 -13.44 9.84
N LEU A 83 5.63 -14.74 9.92
CA LEU A 83 4.99 -15.47 8.83
C LEU A 83 3.60 -14.89 8.51
N ILE A 84 2.79 -14.58 9.53
CA ILE A 84 1.48 -13.94 9.32
C ILE A 84 1.66 -12.55 8.69
N ALA A 85 2.62 -11.77 9.16
CA ALA A 85 2.96 -10.46 8.58
C ALA A 85 3.36 -10.57 7.10
N GLU A 86 4.20 -11.55 6.74
CA GLU A 86 4.60 -11.83 5.36
C GLU A 86 3.40 -12.20 4.49
N MET A 87 2.50 -13.07 5.00
CA MET A 87 1.28 -13.46 4.28
C MET A 87 0.38 -12.25 3.99
N VAL A 88 0.25 -11.32 4.94
CA VAL A 88 -0.51 -10.08 4.76
C VAL A 88 0.15 -9.18 3.71
N ALA A 89 1.46 -8.95 3.79
CA ALA A 89 2.19 -8.15 2.81
C ALA A 89 2.06 -8.73 1.40
N LYS A 90 2.18 -10.06 1.27
CA LYS A 90 1.98 -10.78 0.01
C LYS A 90 0.56 -10.64 -0.52
N LYS A 91 -0.45 -10.68 0.36
CA LYS A 91 -1.86 -10.51 -0.03
C LYS A 91 -2.15 -9.08 -0.53
N LEU A 92 -1.47 -8.08 0.02
CA LEU A 92 -1.60 -6.67 -0.35
C LEU A 92 -0.67 -6.24 -1.50
N ASP A 93 0.19 -7.15 -1.98
CA ASP A 93 1.20 -6.88 -3.00
C ASP A 93 2.06 -5.66 -2.63
N ILE A 94 2.69 -5.74 -1.45
CA ILE A 94 3.62 -4.73 -0.92
C ILE A 94 4.95 -5.39 -0.53
N PRO A 95 6.11 -4.73 -0.75
CA PRO A 95 7.40 -5.22 -0.29
C PRO A 95 7.42 -5.46 1.22
N PHE A 96 8.11 -6.52 1.66
CA PHE A 96 8.20 -6.91 3.07
C PHE A 96 9.66 -7.05 3.50
N HIS A 97 9.98 -6.48 4.66
CA HIS A 97 11.30 -6.56 5.26
C HIS A 97 11.20 -6.99 6.72
N ILE A 98 12.17 -7.79 7.17
CA ILE A 98 12.36 -8.10 8.59
C ILE A 98 13.60 -7.33 9.05
N VAL A 99 13.50 -6.69 10.21
CA VAL A 99 14.59 -5.97 10.88
C VAL A 99 14.69 -6.47 12.32
N ASP A 100 15.90 -6.73 12.77
CA ASP A 100 16.28 -7.12 14.14
C ASP A 100 17.15 -6.02 14.74
#